data_AF-A0A958UU07-F1
#
_entry.id   AF-A0A958UU07-F1
#
_cell.length_a   1.000
_cell.length_b   1.000
_cell.length_c   1.000
_cell.angle_alpha   90.00
_cell.angle_beta   90.00
_cell.angle_gamma   90.00
#
_symmetry.space_group_name_H-M   'P 1'
#
loop_
_entity.id
_entity.type
_entity.pdbx_description
1 polymer ?
#
loop_
_entity_poly.entity_id
_entity_poly.type
_entity_poly.pdbx_seq_one_letter_code
_entity_poly.pdbx_strand_id
1 'polypeptide(L)'
;MDTLKNLKDELTEEYNTTQKFLNNFPKNKNDYAPHTKSMKLMDLTTHIVDIFGWPQVILNTDYLDFADGYNPEKMGSKEDLLQLLEKQYKAGMEALENAKEADLKLNWSIRMNGEKIMEWSKYGAIR
;
A
#
# COMPACT_ATOMS: atom_id res chain seq x y z
N MET A 1 5.97 -23.37 7.69
CA MET A 1 6.25 -21.91 7.65
C MET A 1 4.95 -21.23 7.99
N ASP A 2 4.98 -20.27 8.92
CA ASP A 2 3.80 -19.51 9.34
C ASP A 2 3.81 -18.17 8.58
N THR A 3 3.46 -18.23 7.29
CA THR A 3 3.71 -17.14 6.36
C THR A 3 2.79 -15.96 6.66
N LEU A 4 1.51 -16.23 6.97
CA LEU A 4 0.57 -15.17 7.34
C LEU A 4 0.99 -14.45 8.63
N LYS A 5 1.54 -15.18 9.61
CA LYS A 5 2.08 -14.53 10.81
C LYS A 5 3.24 -13.60 10.45
N ASN A 6 4.20 -14.07 9.64
CA ASN A 6 5.34 -13.24 9.24
C ASN A 6 4.90 -11.97 8.49
N LEU A 7 3.95 -12.08 7.54
CA LEU A 7 3.43 -10.92 6.82
C LEU A 7 2.75 -9.90 7.74
N LYS A 8 2.01 -10.35 8.75
CA LYS A 8 1.39 -9.46 9.75
C LYS A 8 2.42 -8.77 10.65
N ASP A 9 3.44 -9.52 11.08
CA ASP A 9 4.52 -8.97 11.89
C ASP A 9 5.30 -7.91 11.09
N GLU A 10 5.67 -8.21 9.84
CA GLU A 10 6.34 -7.28 8.92
C GLU A 10 5.50 -6.02 8.68
N LEU A 11 4.20 -6.17 8.35
CA LEU A 11 3.31 -5.03 8.13
C LEU A 11 3.18 -4.14 9.38
N THR A 12 3.17 -4.76 10.57
CA THR A 12 3.15 -4.04 11.86
C THR A 12 4.45 -3.25 12.09
N GLU A 13 5.59 -3.84 11.81
CA GLU A 13 6.90 -3.18 11.92
C GLU A 13 7.04 -2.00 10.95
N GLU A 14 6.62 -2.19 9.70
CA GLU A 14 6.59 -1.17 8.66
C GLU A 14 5.64 -0.01 9.03
N TYR A 15 4.47 -0.32 9.59
CA TYR A 15 3.50 0.67 10.05
C TYR A 15 4.09 1.54 11.16
N ASN A 16 4.67 0.91 12.18
CA ASN A 16 5.29 1.61 13.31
C ASN A 16 6.45 2.51 12.85
N THR A 17 7.22 2.05 11.88
CA THR A 17 8.32 2.82 11.30
C THR A 17 7.79 4.01 10.51
N THR A 18 6.81 3.78 9.64
CA THR A 18 6.21 4.82 8.80
C THR A 18 5.53 5.90 9.64
N GLN A 19 4.84 5.51 10.73
CA GLN A 19 4.25 6.46 11.67
C GLN A 19 5.29 7.41 12.28
N LYS A 20 6.50 6.92 12.61
CA LYS A 20 7.61 7.76 13.10
C LYS A 20 8.07 8.76 12.04
N PHE A 21 8.13 8.36 10.77
CA PHE A 21 8.46 9.27 9.66
C PHE A 21 7.37 10.32 9.46
N LEU A 22 6.09 9.93 9.46
CA LEU A 22 4.97 10.86 9.34
C LEU A 22 4.94 11.86 10.49
N ASN A 23 5.28 11.45 11.72
CA ASN A 23 5.38 12.37 12.85
C ASN A 23 6.44 13.47 12.64
N ASN A 24 7.45 13.22 11.80
CA ASN A 24 8.48 14.18 11.40
C ASN A 24 8.20 14.85 10.04
N PHE A 25 7.00 14.67 9.48
CA PHE A 25 6.65 15.26 8.19
C PHE A 25 6.78 16.80 8.25
N PRO A 26 7.55 17.40 7.32
CA PRO A 26 7.90 18.81 7.42
C PRO A 26 6.69 19.72 7.16
N LYS A 27 6.48 20.70 8.04
CA LYS A 27 5.47 21.75 7.84
C LYS A 27 5.83 22.60 6.61
N ASN A 28 4.80 23.04 5.88
CA ASN A 28 4.92 23.95 4.73
C ASN A 28 5.80 23.42 3.59
N LYS A 29 5.86 22.09 3.41
CA LYS A 29 6.66 21.42 2.37
C LYS A 29 5.86 20.44 1.52
N ASN A 30 4.53 20.50 1.56
CA ASN A 30 3.65 19.61 0.79
C ASN A 30 4.01 19.58 -0.71
N ASP A 31 4.28 20.75 -1.29
CA ASP A 31 4.65 20.92 -2.71
C ASP A 31 6.15 20.76 -3.00
N TYR A 32 6.97 20.41 -2.01
CA TYR A 32 8.40 20.23 -2.23
C TYR A 32 8.63 19.06 -3.19
N ALA A 33 9.41 19.30 -4.24
CA ALA A 33 9.94 18.29 -5.14
C ALA A 33 11.41 18.61 -5.42
N PRO A 34 12.33 17.64 -5.30
CA PRO A 34 13.75 17.88 -5.57
C PRO A 34 14.02 18.14 -7.06
N HIS A 35 13.13 17.67 -7.95
CA HIS A 35 13.17 17.90 -9.38
C HIS A 35 11.74 17.99 -9.93
N THR A 36 11.52 18.71 -11.03
CA THR A 36 10.20 18.93 -11.64
C THR A 36 9.50 17.66 -12.15
N LYS A 37 10.27 16.59 -12.35
CA LYS A 37 9.77 15.26 -12.73
C LYS A 37 9.42 14.37 -11.54
N SER A 38 9.77 14.78 -10.33
CA SER A 38 9.47 14.02 -9.11
C SER A 38 8.05 14.31 -8.64
N MET A 39 7.41 13.33 -8.01
CA MET A 39 6.19 13.58 -7.24
C MET A 39 6.48 14.62 -6.14
N LYS A 40 5.47 15.44 -5.85
CA LYS A 40 5.52 16.35 -4.70
C LYS A 40 5.55 15.53 -3.42
N LEU A 41 6.15 16.08 -2.36
CA LEU A 41 6.35 15.37 -1.10
C LEU A 41 5.03 14.84 -0.50
N MET A 42 3.95 15.61 -0.57
CA MET A 42 2.64 15.15 -0.11
C MET A 42 2.15 13.96 -0.93
N ASP A 43 2.11 14.10 -2.26
CA ASP A 43 1.65 13.04 -3.16
C ASP A 43 2.48 11.75 -3.02
N LEU A 44 3.80 11.88 -2.90
CA LEU A 44 4.71 10.76 -2.69
C LEU A 44 4.45 10.06 -1.35
N THR A 45 4.20 10.84 -0.30
CA THR A 45 3.94 10.29 1.04
C THR A 45 2.57 9.61 1.09
N THR A 46 1.55 10.20 0.45
CA THR A 46 0.25 9.56 0.25
C THR A 46 0.40 8.22 -0.49
N HIS A 47 1.21 8.18 -1.54
CA HIS A 47 1.48 6.93 -2.27
C HIS A 47 2.11 5.85 -1.38
N ILE A 48 3.09 6.20 -0.54
CA ILE A 48 3.70 5.27 0.43
C ILE A 48 2.65 4.76 1.43
N VAL A 49 1.80 5.64 1.94
CA VAL A 49 0.75 5.29 2.90
C VAL A 49 -0.29 4.35 2.29
N ASP A 50 -0.65 4.52 1.02
CA ASP A 50 -1.61 3.65 0.33
C ASP A 50 -1.11 2.20 0.18
N ILE A 51 0.21 1.96 0.16
CA ILE A 51 0.78 0.62 0.04
C ILE A 51 0.32 -0.30 1.19
N PHE A 52 0.07 0.24 2.38
CA PHE A 52 -0.41 -0.54 3.54
C PHE A 52 -1.77 -1.22 3.30
N GLY A 53 -2.59 -0.70 2.37
CA GLY A 53 -3.86 -1.30 1.98
C GLY A 53 -3.75 -2.35 0.88
N TRP A 54 -2.56 -2.55 0.28
CA TRP A 54 -2.39 -3.49 -0.84
C TRP A 54 -2.67 -4.96 -0.49
N PRO A 55 -2.39 -5.47 0.73
CA PRO A 55 -2.81 -6.82 1.08
C PRO A 55 -4.32 -7.03 0.89
N GLN A 56 -5.15 -6.03 1.21
CA GLN A 56 -6.60 -6.06 0.97
C GLN A 56 -6.93 -6.17 -0.52
N VAL A 57 -6.26 -5.40 -1.37
CA VAL A 57 -6.46 -5.44 -2.82
C VAL A 57 -6.03 -6.80 -3.39
N ILE A 58 -4.82 -7.25 -3.06
CA ILE A 58 -4.23 -8.48 -3.60
C ILE A 58 -5.01 -9.72 -3.15
N LEU A 59 -5.40 -9.79 -1.87
CA LEU A 59 -6.12 -10.95 -1.35
C LEU A 59 -7.55 -11.05 -1.88
N ASN A 60 -8.23 -9.92 -2.10
CA ASN A 60 -9.64 -9.89 -2.49
C ASN A 60 -9.90 -9.77 -4.00
N THR A 61 -8.84 -9.68 -4.81
CA THR A 61 -8.96 -9.62 -6.28
C THR A 61 -8.07 -10.68 -6.94
N ASP A 62 -8.24 -10.88 -8.25
CA ASP A 62 -7.35 -11.71 -9.08
C ASP A 62 -6.35 -10.87 -9.88
N TYR A 63 -6.65 -9.57 -10.03
CA TYR A 63 -5.80 -8.63 -10.75
C TYR A 63 -6.12 -7.18 -10.39
N LEU A 64 -5.19 -6.29 -10.73
CA LEU A 64 -5.40 -4.84 -10.79
C LEU A 64 -5.07 -4.36 -12.21
N ASP A 65 -5.98 -3.64 -12.85
CA ASP A 65 -5.71 -3.02 -14.15
C ASP A 65 -5.37 -1.54 -13.96
N PHE A 66 -4.18 -1.13 -14.40
CA PHE A 66 -3.77 0.26 -14.29
C PHE A 66 -4.51 1.19 -15.26
N ALA A 67 -5.19 0.66 -16.29
CA ALA A 67 -6.04 1.46 -17.16
C ALA A 67 -7.28 2.01 -16.43
N ASP A 68 -7.70 1.38 -15.32
CA ASP A 68 -8.80 1.88 -14.48
C ASP A 68 -8.42 3.17 -13.74
N GLY A 69 -7.12 3.47 -13.69
CA GLY A 69 -6.56 4.67 -13.10
C GLY A 69 -6.34 4.58 -11.58
N TYR A 70 -5.45 5.45 -11.10
CA TYR A 70 -5.19 5.63 -9.66
C TYR A 70 -5.57 7.05 -9.27
N ASN A 71 -6.60 7.16 -8.43
CA ASN A 71 -7.15 8.43 -7.96
C ASN A 71 -7.08 8.51 -6.44
N PRO A 72 -5.88 8.72 -5.86
CA PRO A 72 -5.73 8.81 -4.41
C PRO A 72 -6.47 10.03 -3.86
N GLU A 73 -6.94 9.89 -2.62
CA GLU A 73 -7.51 11.01 -1.89
C GLU A 73 -6.42 12.07 -1.63
N LYS A 74 -6.76 13.34 -1.86
CA LYS A 74 -5.80 14.44 -1.68
C LYS A 74 -5.63 14.75 -0.20
N MET A 75 -4.43 14.53 0.32
CA MET A 75 -4.08 14.85 1.69
C MET A 75 -3.60 16.31 1.79
N GLY A 76 -3.98 17.02 2.85
CA GLY A 76 -3.62 18.41 3.09
C GLY A 76 -2.62 18.60 4.23
N SER A 77 -2.58 17.64 5.15
CA SER A 77 -1.83 17.76 6.40
C SER A 77 -1.19 16.45 6.84
N LYS A 78 -0.28 16.56 7.82
CA LYS A 78 0.31 15.42 8.50
C LYS A 78 -0.75 14.59 9.22
N GLU A 79 -1.73 15.25 9.82
CA GLU A 79 -2.84 14.62 10.52
C GLU A 79 -3.69 13.77 9.57
N ASP A 80 -3.93 14.25 8.34
CA ASP A 80 -4.63 13.47 7.30
C ASP A 80 -3.82 12.22 6.93
N LEU A 81 -2.50 12.36 6.73
CA LEU A 81 -1.61 11.23 6.42
C LEU A 81 -1.60 10.16 7.52
N LEU A 82 -1.61 10.58 8.80
CA LEU A 82 -1.67 9.65 9.94
C LEU A 82 -3.01 8.90 9.99
N GLN A 83 -4.13 9.58 9.71
CA GLN A 83 -5.45 8.96 9.64
C GLN A 83 -5.55 7.98 8.47
N LEU A 84 -5.01 8.35 7.30
CA LEU A 84 -4.96 7.49 6.14
C LEU A 84 -4.10 6.25 6.41
N LEU A 85 -2.93 6.41 7.05
CA LEU A 85 -2.07 5.27 7.41
C LEU A 85 -2.78 4.30 8.33
N GLU A 86 -3.47 4.79 9.37
CA GLU A 86 -4.25 3.95 10.26
C GLU A 86 -5.36 3.18 9.52
N LYS A 87 -6.06 3.86 8.60
CA LYS A 87 -7.11 3.25 7.78
C LYS A 87 -6.55 2.14 6.88
N GLN A 88 -5.46 2.42 6.15
CA GLN A 88 -4.85 1.49 5.21
C GLN A 88 -4.23 0.29 5.94
N TYR A 89 -3.54 0.53 7.06
CA TYR A 89 -2.99 -0.53 7.90
C TYR A 89 -4.07 -1.47 8.41
N LYS A 90 -5.19 -0.94 8.93
CA LYS A 90 -6.32 -1.77 9.39
C LYS A 90 -6.89 -2.63 8.27
N ALA A 91 -7.08 -2.06 7.08
CA ALA A 91 -7.58 -2.81 5.93
C ALA A 91 -6.63 -3.94 5.51
N GLY A 92 -5.32 -3.66 5.46
CA GLY A 92 -4.30 -4.66 5.15
C GLY A 92 -4.23 -5.77 6.21
N MET A 93 -4.24 -5.41 7.49
CA MET A 93 -4.24 -6.36 8.61
C MET A 93 -5.49 -7.24 8.64
N GLU A 94 -6.67 -6.65 8.49
CA GLU A 94 -7.93 -7.40 8.45
C GLU A 94 -7.95 -8.40 7.29
N ALA A 95 -7.42 -8.03 6.12
CA ALA A 95 -7.30 -8.96 4.99
C ALA A 95 -6.36 -10.14 5.31
N LEU A 96 -5.20 -9.87 5.94
CA LEU A 96 -4.25 -10.91 6.35
C LEU A 96 -4.79 -11.80 7.47
N GLU A 97 -5.59 -11.26 8.39
CA GLU A 97 -6.24 -12.02 9.46
C GLU A 97 -7.32 -12.97 8.94
N ASN A 98 -8.04 -12.57 7.89
CA ASN A 98 -9.10 -13.37 7.27
C ASN A 98 -8.58 -14.36 6.21
N ALA A 99 -7.35 -14.19 5.73
CA ALA A 99 -6.74 -15.05 4.73
C ALA A 99 -6.34 -16.43 5.28
N LYS A 100 -6.25 -17.40 4.37
CA LYS A 100 -5.71 -18.73 4.62
C LYS A 100 -4.40 -18.91 3.85
N GLU A 101 -3.53 -19.78 4.35
CA GLU A 101 -2.25 -20.13 3.70
C GLU A 101 -2.42 -20.62 2.24
N ALA A 102 -3.57 -21.19 1.90
CA ALA A 102 -3.87 -21.59 0.52
C ALA A 102 -4.10 -20.40 -0.40
N ASP A 103 -4.68 -19.30 0.11
CA ASP A 103 -5.01 -18.11 -0.69
C ASP A 103 -3.74 -17.42 -1.20
N LEU A 104 -2.67 -17.47 -0.40
CA LEU A 104 -1.35 -16.96 -0.74
C LEU A 104 -0.71 -17.64 -1.97
N LYS A 105 -1.18 -18.84 -2.35
CA LYS A 105 -0.68 -19.60 -3.50
C LYS A 105 -1.40 -19.29 -4.79
N LEU A 106 -2.55 -18.62 -4.73
CA LEU A 106 -3.31 -18.21 -5.91
C LEU A 106 -2.52 -17.15 -6.68
N ASN A 107 -2.72 -17.10 -8.00
CA ASN A 107 -2.07 -16.08 -8.82
C ASN A 107 -2.77 -14.73 -8.68
N TRP A 108 -1.99 -13.66 -8.77
CA TRP A 108 -2.47 -12.29 -8.88
C TRP A 108 -1.65 -11.56 -9.94
N SER A 109 -2.29 -10.68 -10.71
CA SER A 109 -1.64 -10.02 -11.85
C SER A 109 -1.88 -8.52 -11.88
N ILE A 110 -0.89 -7.80 -12.41
CA ILE A 110 -1.09 -6.43 -12.86
C ILE A 110 -1.37 -6.46 -14.36
N ARG A 111 -2.37 -5.68 -14.78
CA ARG A 111 -2.81 -5.55 -16.17
C ARG A 111 -2.74 -4.10 -16.63
N MET A 112 -2.72 -3.93 -17.94
CA MET A 112 -2.87 -2.65 -18.61
C MET A 112 -3.81 -2.84 -19.81
N ASN A 113 -4.98 -2.24 -19.78
CA ASN A 113 -6.02 -2.39 -20.82
C ASN A 113 -6.40 -3.86 -21.07
N GLY A 114 -6.53 -4.64 -19.99
CA GLY A 114 -6.86 -6.06 -20.01
C GLY A 114 -5.66 -6.98 -20.28
N GLU A 115 -4.52 -6.45 -20.74
CA GLU A 115 -3.32 -7.24 -21.00
C GLU A 115 -2.51 -7.45 -19.72
N LYS A 116 -2.21 -8.71 -19.39
CA LYS A 116 -1.36 -9.07 -18.25
C LYS A 116 0.08 -8.65 -18.52
N ILE A 117 0.61 -7.74 -17.70
CA ILE A 117 2.00 -7.26 -17.81
C ILE A 117 2.92 -7.93 -16.79
N MET A 118 2.38 -8.32 -15.63
CA MET A 118 3.12 -9.04 -14.59
C MET A 118 2.18 -9.97 -13.83
N GLU A 119 2.71 -11.07 -13.30
CA GLU A 119 1.97 -12.04 -12.49
C GLU A 119 2.89 -12.69 -11.46
N TRP A 120 2.33 -12.91 -10.28
CA TRP A 120 2.96 -13.58 -9.16
C TRP A 120 1.93 -14.47 -8.45
N SER A 121 2.38 -15.25 -7.47
CA SER A 121 1.45 -15.69 -6.43
C SER A 121 1.04 -14.48 -5.57
N LYS A 122 -0.10 -14.55 -4.88
CA LYS A 122 -0.54 -13.51 -3.93
C LYS A 122 0.51 -13.25 -2.86
N TYR A 123 1.20 -14.30 -2.38
CA TYR A 123 2.37 -14.14 -1.52
C TYR A 123 3.47 -13.29 -2.17
N GLY A 124 3.85 -13.62 -3.42
CA GLY A 124 4.90 -12.90 -4.14
C GLY A 124 4.53 -11.47 -4.52
N ALA A 125 3.23 -11.15 -4.63
CA ALA A 125 2.76 -9.79 -4.87
C ALA A 125 2.71 -8.92 -3.60
N ILE A 126 2.49 -9.54 -2.43
CA ILE A 126 2.50 -8.84 -1.13
C ILE A 126 3.94 -8.52 -0.69
N ARG A 127 4.93 -9.28 -1.18
CA ARG A 127 6.32 -9.21 -0.71
C ARG A 127 7.25 -8.42 -1.62
#